data_AF-A0A8S9B5E3-F1
#
_entry.id   AF-A0A8S9B5E3-F1
#
_cell.length_a   1.000
_cell.length_b   1.000
_cell.length_c   1.000
_cell.angle_alpha   90.00
_cell.angle_beta   90.00
_cell.angle_gamma   90.00
#
_symmetry.space_group_name_H-M   'P 1'
#
loop_
_entity.id
_entity.type
_entity.pdbx_description
1 polymer ?
#
loop_
_entity_poly.entity_id
_entity_poly.type
_entity_poly.pdbx_seq_one_letter_code
_entity_poly.pdbx_strand_id
1 'polypeptide(L)'
;MLNFTIPVPDGTTNHGNPNLLCLPPQWTDYVLFYIGNYFAHAATIMLEPGNSAVINLLRCTYALAFPLIGIVRAVDVLILRPGFARGPLEKAARSRALSRKWWDGYLVECKPIKLTHGAYYLPNNFALYLLPPNTPVHIKSEKPLTQGISNAYSMPKIFISLAQLLWTITTLYRARGDQIQHYGYAAFGLTVSPFAWMSFLNLIGNSLTPTYETVYLVQTPSLKEAEDQGGEFLGVVGEIDLGAITRGDGTYDLRQNPFNRWLRICLWGFIGLVPLAILGGMSKFAAGHSTVAERAWIMSWIVVGWAIPVIFALIIAYLKNKTKVGIWTGGPVILCFVLSFVPVIGGFVVVGRMLRDFGVCRLIG
;
A
#
# COMPACT_ATOMS: atom_id res chain seq x y z
N MET A 1 -48.64 -8.80 -28.06
CA MET A 1 -47.22 -8.93 -27.68
C MET A 1 -46.56 -9.85 -28.69
N LEU A 2 -45.51 -9.38 -29.39
CA LEU A 2 -44.72 -10.25 -30.26
C LEU A 2 -43.73 -11.02 -29.38
N ASN A 3 -43.82 -12.35 -29.37
CA ASN A 3 -42.76 -13.20 -28.81
C ASN A 3 -41.72 -13.44 -29.91
N PHE A 4 -40.55 -12.84 -29.78
CA PHE A 4 -39.41 -13.13 -30.66
C PHE A 4 -38.41 -14.00 -29.90
N THR A 5 -37.94 -15.07 -30.54
CA THR A 5 -36.90 -15.97 -30.01
C THR A 5 -35.56 -15.49 -30.52
N ILE A 6 -34.65 -15.08 -29.61
CA ILE A 6 -33.28 -14.69 -29.98
C ILE A 6 -32.39 -15.93 -29.80
N PRO A 7 -31.66 -16.38 -30.83
CA PRO A 7 -30.65 -17.42 -30.66
C PRO A 7 -29.51 -16.88 -29.80
N VAL A 8 -29.12 -17.63 -28.76
CA VAL A 8 -28.01 -17.30 -27.87
C VAL A 8 -26.89 -18.34 -28.01
N PRO A 9 -25.62 -17.98 -27.74
CA PRO A 9 -24.52 -18.92 -27.80
C PRO A 9 -24.72 -20.15 -26.90
N ASP A 10 -24.19 -21.30 -27.33
CA ASP A 10 -24.22 -22.52 -26.53
C ASP A 10 -23.51 -22.32 -25.17
N GLY A 11 -24.11 -22.85 -24.11
CA GLY A 11 -23.63 -22.65 -22.73
C GLY A 11 -24.13 -21.36 -22.06
N THR A 12 -25.01 -20.60 -22.71
CA THR A 12 -25.72 -19.49 -22.07
C THR A 12 -26.64 -20.00 -20.96
N THR A 13 -26.61 -19.34 -19.81
CA THR A 13 -27.44 -19.68 -18.64
C THR A 13 -28.15 -18.43 -18.10
N ASN A 14 -29.15 -18.64 -17.25
CA ASN A 14 -29.87 -17.57 -16.56
C ASN A 14 -29.83 -17.73 -15.03
N HIS A 15 -29.13 -18.77 -14.53
CA HIS A 15 -29.02 -19.13 -13.10
C HIS A 15 -30.35 -19.13 -12.34
N GLY A 16 -31.46 -19.46 -13.01
CA GLY A 16 -32.80 -19.47 -12.41
C GLY A 16 -33.49 -18.10 -12.32
N ASN A 17 -32.86 -17.03 -12.82
CA ASN A 17 -33.41 -15.68 -12.88
C ASN A 17 -33.85 -15.35 -14.32
N PRO A 18 -35.14 -15.19 -14.62
CA PRO A 18 -35.63 -14.99 -16.00
C PRO A 18 -35.16 -13.67 -16.63
N ASN A 19 -34.77 -12.69 -15.82
CA ASN A 19 -34.29 -11.37 -16.29
C ASN A 19 -32.76 -11.32 -16.38
N LEU A 20 -32.07 -12.45 -16.27
CA LEU A 20 -30.61 -12.54 -16.33
C LEU A 20 -30.17 -13.38 -17.52
N LEU A 21 -29.24 -12.87 -18.30
CA LEU A 21 -28.57 -13.62 -19.36
C LEU A 21 -27.07 -13.64 -19.12
N CYS A 22 -26.53 -14.83 -18.92
CA CYS A 22 -25.11 -15.08 -18.68
C CYS A 22 -24.51 -15.79 -19.87
N LEU A 23 -23.64 -15.08 -20.59
CA LEU A 23 -22.93 -15.63 -21.73
C LEU A 23 -21.65 -16.33 -21.27
N PRO A 24 -21.21 -17.41 -21.95
CA PRO A 24 -19.90 -17.99 -21.72
C PRO A 24 -18.80 -16.92 -21.87
N PRO A 25 -17.83 -16.83 -20.95
CA PRO A 25 -16.82 -15.79 -20.98
C PRO A 25 -15.83 -16.04 -22.11
N GLN A 26 -15.43 -14.97 -22.80
CA GLN A 26 -14.32 -14.98 -23.74
C GLN A 26 -12.99 -14.77 -23.01
N TRP A 27 -11.86 -15.11 -23.66
CA TRP A 27 -10.53 -14.91 -23.08
C TRP A 27 -10.29 -13.45 -22.65
N THR A 28 -10.87 -12.49 -23.38
CA THR A 28 -10.81 -11.06 -23.07
C THR A 28 -11.49 -10.72 -21.74
N ASP A 29 -12.59 -11.40 -21.40
CA ASP A 29 -13.31 -11.18 -20.15
C ASP A 29 -12.45 -11.57 -18.95
N TYR A 30 -11.69 -12.66 -19.04
CA TYR A 30 -10.71 -13.02 -18.01
C TYR A 30 -9.66 -11.92 -17.86
N VAL A 31 -9.03 -11.50 -18.95
CA VAL A 31 -7.98 -10.48 -18.92
C VAL A 31 -8.49 -9.17 -18.30
N LEU A 32 -9.64 -8.67 -18.77
CA LEU A 32 -10.25 -7.46 -18.24
C LEU A 32 -10.64 -7.61 -16.77
N PHE A 33 -11.16 -8.78 -16.39
CA PHE A 33 -11.50 -9.07 -15.01
C PHE A 33 -10.26 -9.03 -14.11
N TYR A 34 -9.16 -9.71 -14.48
CA TYR A 34 -7.97 -9.73 -13.63
C TYR A 34 -7.23 -8.39 -13.58
N ILE A 35 -7.05 -7.73 -14.72
CA ILE A 35 -6.38 -6.42 -14.76
C ILE A 35 -7.19 -5.39 -13.97
N GLY A 36 -8.48 -5.27 -14.30
CA GLY A 36 -9.38 -4.25 -13.76
C GLY A 36 -9.79 -4.51 -12.31
N ASN A 37 -9.65 -5.73 -11.79
CA ASN A 37 -9.95 -5.99 -10.37
C ASN A 37 -8.72 -6.23 -9.51
N TYR A 38 -7.64 -6.82 -10.03
CA TYR A 38 -6.54 -7.30 -9.20
C TYR A 38 -5.20 -6.61 -9.42
N PHE A 39 -4.86 -6.23 -10.65
CA PHE A 39 -3.47 -5.86 -10.96
C PHE A 39 -3.21 -4.35 -10.96
N ALA A 40 -4.18 -3.52 -11.37
CA ALA A 40 -3.88 -2.10 -11.56
C ALA A 40 -3.50 -1.36 -10.27
N HIS A 41 -4.00 -1.78 -9.09
CA HIS A 41 -3.62 -1.10 -7.85
C HIS A 41 -2.12 -1.18 -7.57
N ALA A 42 -1.43 -2.23 -8.05
CA ALA A 42 -0.01 -2.45 -7.76
C ALA A 42 0.86 -1.34 -8.37
N ALA A 43 0.44 -0.78 -9.51
CA ALA A 43 1.11 0.36 -10.14
C ALA A 43 0.89 1.68 -9.37
N THR A 44 -0.13 1.73 -8.51
CA THR A 44 -0.56 2.95 -7.81
C THR A 44 -0.13 3.03 -6.36
N ILE A 45 0.58 2.01 -5.87
CA ILE A 45 1.07 2.01 -4.49
C ILE A 45 1.94 3.24 -4.24
N MET A 46 1.78 3.81 -3.05
CA MET A 46 2.63 4.89 -2.58
C MET A 46 4.00 4.32 -2.24
N LEU A 47 5.02 4.78 -2.97
CA LEU A 47 6.41 4.39 -2.76
C LEU A 47 7.06 5.33 -1.75
N GLU A 48 8.16 4.87 -1.13
CA GLU A 48 8.95 5.71 -0.23
C GLU A 48 10.03 6.43 -1.03
N PRO A 49 10.26 7.73 -0.78
CA PRO A 49 11.37 8.46 -1.37
C PRO A 49 12.72 7.79 -1.04
N GLY A 50 13.67 7.84 -1.99
CA GLY A 50 15.03 7.31 -1.78
C GLY A 50 15.19 5.80 -1.89
N ASN A 51 14.11 5.05 -2.18
CA ASN A 51 14.21 3.63 -2.49
C ASN A 51 14.76 3.40 -3.90
N SER A 52 15.55 2.33 -4.06
CA SER A 52 15.96 1.88 -5.39
C SER A 52 14.79 1.31 -6.19
N ALA A 53 14.90 1.36 -7.53
CA ALA A 53 13.90 0.80 -8.43
C ALA A 53 13.61 -0.68 -8.15
N VAL A 54 14.64 -1.48 -7.79
CA VAL A 54 14.49 -2.89 -7.43
C VAL A 54 13.58 -3.09 -6.20
N ILE A 55 13.76 -2.28 -5.15
CA ILE A 55 12.92 -2.37 -3.94
C ILE A 55 11.47 -1.97 -4.28
N ASN A 56 11.30 -0.94 -5.10
CA ASN A 56 9.97 -0.50 -5.52
C ASN A 56 9.28 -1.56 -6.39
N LEU A 57 10.00 -2.19 -7.32
CA LEU A 57 9.49 -3.29 -8.14
C LEU A 57 9.05 -4.46 -7.27
N LEU A 58 9.89 -4.90 -6.31
CA LEU A 58 9.53 -5.97 -5.38
C LEU A 58 8.25 -5.65 -4.60
N ARG A 59 8.10 -4.40 -4.13
CA ARG A 59 6.87 -3.95 -3.44
C ARG A 59 5.64 -4.00 -4.35
N CYS A 60 5.76 -3.57 -5.60
CA CYS A 60 4.67 -3.68 -6.58
C CYS A 60 4.31 -5.14 -6.83
N THR A 61 5.29 -6.02 -7.00
CA THR A 61 5.08 -7.47 -7.18
C THR A 61 4.36 -8.08 -5.98
N TYR A 62 4.77 -7.76 -4.75
CA TYR A 62 4.08 -8.25 -3.55
C TYR A 62 2.67 -7.69 -3.41
N ALA A 63 2.42 -6.47 -3.88
CA ALA A 63 1.08 -5.90 -3.86
C ALA A 63 0.09 -6.66 -4.76
N LEU A 64 0.55 -7.35 -5.81
CA LEU A 64 -0.31 -8.20 -6.64
C LEU A 64 -0.86 -9.41 -5.86
N ALA A 65 -0.06 -9.95 -4.94
CA ALA A 65 -0.43 -11.10 -4.12
C ALA A 65 -1.17 -10.67 -2.84
N PHE A 66 -0.73 -9.58 -2.22
CA PHE A 66 -1.23 -9.09 -0.94
C PHE A 66 -1.64 -7.61 -1.10
N PRO A 67 -2.90 -7.32 -1.52
CA PRO A 67 -3.32 -5.96 -1.83
C PRO A 67 -3.09 -5.00 -0.66
N LEU A 68 -3.32 -5.47 0.57
CA LEU A 68 -3.22 -4.66 1.78
C LEU A 68 -1.78 -4.31 2.20
N ILE A 69 -0.74 -4.80 1.51
CA ILE A 69 0.67 -4.46 1.86
C ILE A 69 0.94 -2.95 1.81
N GLY A 70 0.23 -2.21 0.96
CA GLY A 70 0.36 -0.76 0.83
C GLY A 70 -0.32 0.05 1.94
N ILE A 71 -1.15 -0.58 2.79
CA ILE A 71 -2.00 0.12 3.77
C ILE A 71 -1.20 0.94 4.77
N VAL A 72 -0.03 0.44 5.18
CA VAL A 72 0.84 1.12 6.15
C VAL A 72 1.24 2.50 5.64
N ARG A 73 1.68 2.57 4.38
CA ARG A 73 2.08 3.85 3.77
C ARG A 73 0.88 4.76 3.54
N ALA A 74 -0.26 4.20 3.16
CA ALA A 74 -1.50 4.97 2.97
C ALA A 74 -1.96 5.63 4.27
N VAL A 75 -2.06 4.86 5.36
CA VAL A 75 -2.47 5.36 6.67
C VAL A 75 -1.48 6.40 7.19
N ASP A 76 -0.17 6.17 7.03
CA ASP A 76 0.86 7.13 7.42
C ASP A 76 0.68 8.48 6.74
N VAL A 77 0.41 8.48 5.44
CA VAL A 77 0.14 9.70 4.67
C VAL A 77 -1.10 10.43 5.19
N LEU A 78 -2.18 9.70 5.50
CA LEU A 78 -3.42 10.29 6.02
C LEU A 78 -3.23 10.91 7.41
N ILE A 79 -2.35 10.34 8.22
CA ILE A 79 -1.98 10.88 9.53
C ILE A 79 -1.09 12.11 9.36
N LEU A 80 -0.07 12.03 8.50
CA LEU A 80 0.95 13.09 8.35
C LEU A 80 0.46 14.29 7.52
N ARG A 81 -0.55 14.11 6.67
CA ARG A 81 -1.21 15.17 5.90
C ARG A 81 -0.24 16.10 5.16
N PRO A 82 0.70 15.57 4.34
CA PRO A 82 1.74 16.37 3.71
C PRO A 82 1.21 17.45 2.75
N GLY A 83 0.12 17.19 2.03
CA GLY A 83 -0.49 18.14 1.09
C GLY A 83 -1.00 19.43 1.74
N PHE A 84 -1.28 19.40 3.05
CA PHE A 84 -1.74 20.56 3.82
C PHE A 84 -0.60 21.35 4.50
N ALA A 85 0.66 20.95 4.28
CA ALA A 85 1.82 21.68 4.75
C ALA A 85 1.94 23.04 4.04
N ARG A 86 2.30 24.09 4.77
CA ARG A 86 2.37 25.46 4.23
C ARG A 86 3.67 25.69 3.44
N GLY A 87 4.78 25.14 3.93
CA GLY A 87 6.11 25.33 3.33
C GLY A 87 6.64 24.09 2.59
N PRO A 88 7.55 24.26 1.61
CA PRO A 88 8.16 23.15 0.87
C PRO A 88 8.98 22.21 1.76
N LEU A 89 9.67 22.74 2.78
CA LEU A 89 10.42 21.94 3.76
C LEU A 89 9.50 21.12 4.66
N GLU A 90 8.44 21.73 5.19
CA GLU A 90 7.45 21.04 6.02
C GLU A 90 6.75 19.93 5.21
N LYS A 91 6.42 20.22 3.95
CA LYS A 91 5.84 19.27 2.99
C LYS A 91 6.78 18.08 2.74
N ALA A 92 8.08 18.34 2.54
CA ALA A 92 9.10 17.31 2.38
C ALA A 92 9.30 16.49 3.67
N ALA A 93 9.30 17.13 4.84
CA ALA A 93 9.40 16.48 6.15
C ALA A 93 8.24 15.50 6.37
N ARG A 94 7.00 15.98 6.21
CA ARG A 94 5.78 15.15 6.34
C ARG A 94 5.70 14.04 5.30
N SER A 95 6.29 14.24 4.13
CA SER A 95 6.33 13.22 3.06
C SER A 95 7.42 12.17 3.25
N ARG A 96 8.27 12.28 4.28
CA ARG A 96 9.47 11.45 4.48
C ARG A 96 10.47 11.59 3.34
N ALA A 97 10.72 12.83 2.92
CA ALA A 97 11.68 13.17 1.85
C ALA A 97 12.89 13.95 2.37
N LEU A 98 13.13 13.99 3.69
CA LEU A 98 14.30 14.63 4.29
C LEU A 98 15.19 13.59 4.97
N SER A 99 16.51 13.85 4.99
CA SER A 99 17.51 13.02 5.64
C SER A 99 18.46 13.80 6.53
N ARG A 100 18.87 13.17 7.63
CA ARG A 100 19.92 13.60 8.55
C ARG A 100 21.08 12.61 8.61
N LYS A 101 22.22 13.06 9.12
CA LYS A 101 23.37 12.23 9.50
C LYS A 101 23.22 11.62 10.92
N TRP A 102 23.89 10.50 11.21
CA TRP A 102 23.97 9.84 12.54
C TRP A 102 25.42 9.58 13.00
N TRP A 103 25.68 9.74 14.31
CA TRP A 103 26.83 9.28 15.11
C TRP A 103 26.34 8.37 16.28
N ASP A 104 27.09 7.32 16.61
CA ASP A 104 26.83 6.27 17.61
C ASP A 104 26.17 6.70 18.96
N GLY A 105 25.23 5.88 19.47
CA GLY A 105 24.64 5.99 20.81
C GLY A 105 23.16 6.40 20.88
N TYR A 106 22.28 5.40 21.04
CA TYR A 106 20.85 5.53 21.40
C TYR A 106 19.92 6.17 20.36
N LEU A 107 19.37 5.37 19.42
CA LEU A 107 17.95 5.37 19.00
C LEU A 107 17.73 4.32 17.88
N VAL A 108 16.63 3.56 17.99
CA VAL A 108 16.28 2.42 17.14
C VAL A 108 15.42 2.86 15.95
N GLU A 109 16.03 3.08 14.79
CA GLU A 109 15.50 2.79 13.43
C GLU A 109 16.14 3.70 12.39
N CYS A 110 16.84 3.11 11.43
CA CYS A 110 17.70 3.87 10.56
C CYS A 110 17.92 3.09 9.24
N LYS A 111 17.18 3.48 8.20
CA LYS A 111 17.29 2.90 6.85
C LYS A 111 18.37 3.66 6.09
N PRO A 112 19.47 3.01 5.65
CA PRO A 112 20.47 3.68 4.84
C PRO A 112 19.83 4.14 3.53
N ILE A 113 20.01 5.42 3.20
CA ILE A 113 19.46 6.03 2.00
C ILE A 113 20.40 5.73 0.84
N LYS A 114 19.84 5.27 -0.29
CA LYS A 114 20.60 4.97 -1.51
C LYS A 114 20.53 6.07 -2.56
N LEU A 115 19.50 6.91 -2.52
CA LEU A 115 19.27 7.96 -3.50
C LEU A 115 18.98 9.29 -2.80
N THR A 116 20.04 10.07 -2.62
CA THR A 116 20.02 11.40 -2.02
C THR A 116 20.20 12.45 -3.12
N HIS A 117 19.47 13.56 -3.03
CA HIS A 117 19.69 14.70 -3.90
C HIS A 117 21.02 15.38 -3.56
N GLY A 118 21.70 15.92 -4.58
CA GLY A 118 22.99 16.57 -4.43
C GLY A 118 24.17 15.60 -4.49
N ALA A 119 25.36 16.11 -4.16
CA ALA A 119 26.59 15.35 -4.10
C ALA A 119 27.13 15.42 -2.67
N TYR A 120 27.69 14.32 -2.19
CA TYR A 120 28.29 14.30 -0.86
C TYR A 120 29.48 13.36 -0.79
N TYR A 121 30.44 13.71 0.06
CA TYR A 121 31.51 12.84 0.50
C TYR A 121 31.32 12.56 1.99
N LEU A 122 31.13 11.29 2.34
CA LEU A 122 30.82 10.86 3.70
C LEU A 122 32.03 10.11 4.28
N PRO A 123 32.61 10.56 5.40
CA PRO A 123 33.66 9.81 6.07
C PRO A 123 33.18 8.44 6.57
N ASN A 124 34.08 7.45 6.65
CA ASN A 124 33.77 6.02 6.86
C ASN A 124 33.00 5.70 8.15
N ASN A 125 33.05 6.56 9.15
CA ASN A 125 32.37 6.43 10.44
C ASN A 125 30.93 6.98 10.45
N PHE A 126 30.41 7.39 9.29
CA PHE A 126 29.10 8.04 9.21
C PHE A 126 28.16 7.37 8.20
N ALA A 127 26.86 7.53 8.45
CA ALA A 127 25.80 7.10 7.55
C ALA A 127 24.64 8.11 7.53
N LEU A 128 23.93 8.13 6.40
CA LEU A 128 22.75 8.97 6.19
C LEU A 128 21.47 8.21 6.51
N TYR A 129 20.54 8.91 7.14
CA TYR A 129 19.30 8.36 7.66
C TYR A 129 18.12 9.28 7.42
N LEU A 130 16.94 8.68 7.31
CA LEU A 130 15.71 9.44 7.13
C LEU A 130 15.42 10.31 8.35
N LEU A 131 15.05 11.56 8.12
CA LEU A 131 14.58 12.46 9.16
C LEU A 131 13.16 12.06 9.58
N PRO A 132 12.85 12.01 10.89
CA PRO A 132 11.48 11.78 11.34
C PRO A 132 10.48 12.77 10.71
N PRO A 133 9.24 12.34 10.42
CA PRO A 133 8.20 13.27 10.01
C PRO A 133 7.94 14.35 11.06
N ASN A 134 7.48 15.51 10.62
CA ASN A 134 7.17 16.68 11.44
C ASN A 134 8.37 17.34 12.16
N THR A 135 9.61 16.88 11.96
CA THR A 135 10.77 17.59 12.51
C THR A 135 10.76 19.06 12.08
N PRO A 136 10.89 20.02 13.02
CA PRO A 136 10.99 21.43 12.71
C PRO A 136 12.26 21.71 11.89
N VAL A 137 12.08 22.24 10.68
CA VAL A 137 13.18 22.61 9.78
C VAL A 137 12.88 24.00 9.23
N HIS A 138 13.90 24.86 9.24
CA HIS A 138 13.82 26.21 8.71
C HIS A 138 14.77 26.37 7.51
N ILE A 139 14.49 27.38 6.70
CA ILE A 139 15.36 27.75 5.57
C ILE A 139 16.55 28.50 6.15
N LYS A 140 17.75 28.16 5.67
CA LYS A 140 18.98 28.91 5.96
C LYS A 140 18.90 30.26 5.21
N SER A 141 18.70 31.39 5.91
CA SER A 141 18.73 32.76 5.32
C SER A 141 20.15 33.06 4.78
N GLU A 142 20.46 33.83 3.71
CA GLU A 142 19.79 34.88 2.89
C GLU A 142 19.80 34.59 1.37
N LYS A 143 20.45 33.51 0.91
CA LYS A 143 20.41 33.17 -0.51
C LYS A 143 19.08 32.46 -0.79
N PRO A 144 18.26 32.94 -1.74
CA PRO A 144 17.10 32.15 -2.18
C PRO A 144 17.62 30.76 -2.54
N LEU A 145 16.91 29.70 -2.14
CA LEU A 145 17.19 28.33 -2.59
C LEU A 145 17.40 28.38 -4.10
N THR A 146 18.65 28.44 -4.56
CA THR A 146 18.97 28.44 -6.00
C THR A 146 18.57 27.10 -6.61
N GLN A 147 18.22 26.12 -5.77
CA GLN A 147 17.71 24.81 -6.12
C GLN A 147 16.48 24.51 -5.25
N GLY A 148 15.28 24.74 -5.79
CA GLY A 148 14.03 24.44 -5.09
C GLY A 148 13.87 22.93 -4.84
N ILE A 149 13.18 22.57 -3.75
CA ILE A 149 12.82 21.18 -3.45
C ILE A 149 11.79 20.71 -4.49
N SER A 150 12.26 20.00 -5.51
CA SER A 150 11.41 19.49 -6.58
C SER A 150 10.46 18.41 -6.05
N ASN A 151 9.18 18.58 -6.35
CA ASN A 151 8.12 17.64 -6.03
C ASN A 151 7.05 17.69 -7.12
N ALA A 152 6.36 16.58 -7.31
CA ALA A 152 5.28 16.46 -8.29
C ALA A 152 4.11 15.67 -7.71
N TYR A 153 2.92 15.83 -8.25
CA TYR A 153 1.82 14.90 -8.01
C TYR A 153 1.80 13.85 -9.11
N SER A 154 1.68 12.57 -8.73
CA SER A 154 1.65 11.48 -9.71
C SER A 154 0.26 11.34 -10.32
N MET A 155 -0.07 12.22 -11.27
CA MET A 155 -1.36 12.21 -11.97
C MET A 155 -1.73 10.84 -12.55
N PRO A 156 -0.81 10.08 -13.19
CA PRO A 156 -1.14 8.74 -13.69
C PRO A 156 -1.61 7.79 -12.58
N LYS A 157 -0.98 7.81 -11.39
CA LYS A 157 -1.41 6.98 -10.27
C LYS A 157 -2.80 7.34 -9.78
N ILE A 158 -3.11 8.64 -9.72
CA ILE A 158 -4.44 9.14 -9.32
C ILE A 158 -5.50 8.65 -10.31
N PHE A 159 -5.29 8.82 -11.61
CA PHE A 159 -6.23 8.36 -12.64
C PHE A 159 -6.41 6.84 -12.65
N ILE A 160 -5.31 6.07 -12.57
CA ILE A 160 -5.37 4.61 -12.51
C ILE A 160 -6.10 4.14 -11.25
N SER A 161 -5.83 4.75 -10.08
CA SER A 161 -6.53 4.41 -8.83
C SER A 161 -8.03 4.72 -8.93
N LEU A 162 -8.41 5.84 -9.56
CA LEU A 162 -9.81 6.21 -9.77
C LEU A 162 -10.51 5.21 -10.71
N ALA A 163 -9.91 4.92 -11.86
CA ALA A 163 -10.46 3.97 -12.83
C ALA A 163 -10.63 2.57 -12.20
N GLN A 164 -9.62 2.09 -11.49
CA GLN A 164 -9.66 0.82 -10.77
C GLN A 164 -10.74 0.82 -9.69
N LEU A 165 -10.88 1.91 -8.92
CA LEU A 165 -11.90 2.02 -7.89
C LEU A 165 -13.31 1.94 -8.49
N LEU A 166 -13.58 2.67 -9.56
CA LEU A 166 -14.87 2.64 -10.26
C LEU A 166 -15.17 1.25 -10.84
N TRP A 167 -14.16 0.61 -11.44
CA TRP A 167 -14.30 -0.74 -11.99
C TRP A 167 -14.59 -1.77 -10.90
N THR A 168 -13.78 -1.79 -9.83
CA THR A 168 -13.95 -2.74 -8.72
C THR A 168 -15.27 -2.53 -7.97
N ILE A 169 -15.73 -1.28 -7.78
CA ILE A 169 -17.07 -0.99 -7.23
C ILE A 169 -18.16 -1.53 -8.16
N THR A 170 -18.00 -1.37 -9.49
CA THR A 170 -18.95 -1.91 -10.46
C THR A 170 -19.00 -3.44 -10.41
N THR A 171 -17.85 -4.11 -10.32
CA THR A 171 -17.77 -5.57 -10.12
C THR A 171 -18.46 -5.99 -8.83
N LEU A 172 -18.18 -5.31 -7.71
CA LEU A 172 -18.78 -5.59 -6.41
C LEU A 172 -20.31 -5.37 -6.43
N TYR A 173 -20.78 -4.32 -7.10
CA TYR A 173 -22.21 -4.06 -7.27
C TYR A 173 -22.89 -5.14 -8.10
N ARG A 174 -22.28 -5.56 -9.22
CA ARG A 174 -22.79 -6.63 -10.09
C ARG A 174 -22.74 -8.01 -9.43
N ALA A 175 -21.94 -8.21 -8.40
CA ALA A 175 -21.95 -9.43 -7.61
C ALA A 175 -23.24 -9.61 -6.80
N ARG A 176 -23.99 -8.53 -6.53
CA ARG A 176 -25.23 -8.59 -5.75
C ARG A 176 -26.30 -9.41 -6.46
N GLY A 177 -27.12 -10.10 -5.68
CA GLY A 177 -28.14 -10.99 -6.21
C GLY A 177 -27.53 -12.34 -6.54
N ASP A 178 -27.50 -12.69 -7.82
CA ASP A 178 -27.33 -14.07 -8.29
C ASP A 178 -25.96 -14.68 -7.89
N GLN A 179 -24.84 -13.94 -8.01
CA GLN A 179 -23.53 -14.46 -7.60
C GLN A 179 -23.44 -14.70 -6.09
N ILE A 180 -23.95 -13.78 -5.26
CA ILE A 180 -23.94 -13.94 -3.81
C ILE A 180 -24.93 -15.01 -3.35
N GLN A 181 -26.08 -15.14 -3.99
CA GLN A 181 -27.02 -16.23 -3.69
C GLN A 181 -26.40 -17.59 -4.02
N HIS A 182 -25.71 -17.69 -5.15
CA HIS A 182 -25.06 -18.92 -5.58
C HIS A 182 -23.79 -19.25 -4.78
N TYR A 183 -22.81 -18.34 -4.73
CA TYR A 183 -21.51 -18.62 -4.11
C TYR A 183 -21.40 -18.13 -2.65
N GLY A 184 -22.39 -17.41 -2.14
CA GLY A 184 -22.36 -16.89 -0.78
C GLY A 184 -21.21 -15.92 -0.55
N TYR A 185 -20.56 -16.05 0.60
CA TYR A 185 -19.37 -15.28 0.95
C TYR A 185 -18.14 -15.60 0.10
N ALA A 186 -18.17 -16.68 -0.68
CA ALA A 186 -17.10 -17.05 -1.61
C ALA A 186 -17.32 -16.52 -3.02
N ALA A 187 -18.35 -15.69 -3.26
CA ALA A 187 -18.58 -15.08 -4.55
C ALA A 187 -17.33 -14.33 -5.04
N PHE A 188 -16.84 -14.70 -6.23
CA PHE A 188 -15.66 -14.10 -6.84
C PHE A 188 -15.79 -12.59 -7.11
N GLY A 189 -17.03 -12.07 -7.20
CA GLY A 189 -17.26 -10.63 -7.24
C GLY A 189 -17.01 -9.91 -5.90
N LEU A 190 -17.06 -10.62 -4.76
CA LEU A 190 -16.73 -10.07 -3.44
C LEU A 190 -15.23 -10.05 -3.16
N THR A 191 -14.45 -10.90 -3.81
CA THR A 191 -12.98 -11.00 -3.59
C THR A 191 -12.22 -9.78 -4.09
N VAL A 192 -12.89 -8.91 -4.86
CA VAL A 192 -12.33 -7.62 -5.31
C VAL A 192 -12.36 -6.56 -4.20
N SER A 193 -13.01 -6.81 -3.07
CA SER A 193 -13.16 -5.82 -1.98
C SER A 193 -11.83 -5.30 -1.41
N PRO A 194 -10.76 -6.11 -1.22
CA PRO A 194 -9.47 -5.59 -0.76
C PRO A 194 -8.81 -4.65 -1.76
N PHE A 195 -9.06 -4.91 -3.05
CA PHE A 195 -8.49 -4.15 -4.17
C PHE A 195 -9.24 -2.83 -4.36
N ALA A 196 -10.57 -2.82 -4.21
CA ALA A 196 -11.37 -1.60 -4.12
C ALA A 196 -10.89 -0.72 -2.96
N TRP A 197 -10.73 -1.31 -1.77
CA TRP A 197 -10.27 -0.60 -0.58
C TRP A 197 -8.88 0.01 -0.76
N MET A 198 -7.94 -0.75 -1.31
CA MET A 198 -6.59 -0.25 -1.56
C MET A 198 -6.55 0.81 -2.66
N SER A 199 -7.37 0.67 -3.70
CA SER A 199 -7.48 1.69 -4.75
C SER A 199 -8.02 3.01 -4.19
N PHE A 200 -9.00 2.95 -3.28
CA PHE A 200 -9.50 4.12 -2.55
C PHE A 200 -8.42 4.78 -1.69
N LEU A 201 -7.70 3.99 -0.89
CA LEU A 201 -6.61 4.50 -0.05
C LEU A 201 -5.46 5.09 -0.88
N ASN A 202 -5.12 4.46 -2.00
CA ASN A 202 -4.12 4.97 -2.93
C ASN A 202 -4.58 6.26 -3.63
N LEU A 203 -5.86 6.35 -4.00
CA LEU A 203 -6.42 7.56 -4.61
C LEU A 203 -6.30 8.75 -3.66
N ILE A 204 -6.77 8.61 -2.42
CA ILE A 204 -6.66 9.68 -1.41
C ILE A 204 -5.19 9.97 -1.13
N GLY A 205 -4.39 8.94 -0.89
CA GLY A 205 -2.99 9.10 -0.51
C GLY A 205 -2.15 9.81 -1.58
N ASN A 206 -2.28 9.41 -2.85
CA ASN A 206 -1.59 10.07 -3.97
C ASN A 206 -2.14 11.48 -4.25
N SER A 207 -3.41 11.76 -3.94
CA SER A 207 -4.00 13.11 -4.09
C SER A 207 -3.58 14.06 -2.98
N LEU A 208 -3.32 13.54 -1.77
CA LEU A 208 -2.91 14.32 -0.61
C LEU A 208 -1.38 14.38 -0.44
N THR A 209 -0.61 13.63 -1.22
CA THR A 209 0.84 13.54 -1.04
C THR A 209 1.60 13.87 -2.31
N PRO A 210 2.46 14.89 -2.28
CA PRO A 210 3.43 15.09 -3.34
C PRO A 210 4.47 13.97 -3.32
N THR A 211 4.87 13.52 -4.50
CA THR A 211 5.94 12.55 -4.70
C THR A 211 7.29 13.23 -4.79
N TYR A 212 8.28 12.57 -4.19
CA TYR A 212 9.69 12.94 -4.23
C TYR A 212 10.47 11.74 -4.76
N GLU A 213 11.28 11.95 -5.79
CA GLU A 213 12.11 10.89 -6.38
C GLU A 213 13.31 10.57 -5.47
N THR A 214 13.87 11.61 -4.85
CA THR A 214 15.05 11.54 -3.98
C THR A 214 14.74 12.07 -2.58
N VAL A 215 15.64 11.77 -1.64
CA VAL A 215 15.63 12.36 -0.30
C VAL A 215 16.58 13.55 -0.27
N TYR A 216 16.22 14.63 0.41
CA TYR A 216 17.01 15.87 0.49
C TYR A 216 17.73 15.99 1.83
N LEU A 217 18.98 16.44 1.80
CA LEU A 217 19.81 16.64 2.99
C LEU A 217 19.38 17.89 3.75
N VAL A 218 19.28 17.75 5.08
CA VAL A 218 19.13 18.90 6.00
C VAL A 218 20.34 19.01 6.92
N GLN A 219 20.74 20.25 7.21
CA GLN A 219 21.82 20.55 8.14
C GLN A 219 21.42 20.10 9.54
N THR A 220 22.32 19.35 10.18
CA THR A 220 22.22 18.95 11.58
C THR A 220 23.57 19.19 12.28
N PRO A 221 23.61 19.24 13.62
CA PRO A 221 24.89 19.31 14.36
C PRO A 221 25.84 18.18 13.97
N SER A 222 25.32 16.97 13.81
CA SER A 222 26.11 15.84 13.34
C SER A 222 26.60 16.04 11.91
N LEU A 223 25.83 16.66 11.01
CA LEU A 223 26.28 16.95 9.64
C LEU A 223 27.49 17.88 9.65
N LYS A 224 27.44 18.92 10.48
CA LYS A 224 28.57 19.85 10.70
C LYS A 224 29.81 19.14 11.23
N GLU A 225 29.64 18.22 12.18
CA GLU A 225 30.74 17.38 12.67
C GLU A 225 31.36 16.48 11.56
N ALA A 226 30.59 16.08 10.53
CA ALA A 226 31.21 15.39 9.38
C ALA A 226 32.03 16.35 8.54
N GLU A 227 31.53 17.57 8.33
CA GLU A 227 32.27 18.60 7.59
C GLU A 227 33.61 18.86 8.28
N ASP A 228 33.62 18.95 9.61
CA ASP A 228 34.83 19.09 10.41
C ASP A 228 35.78 17.88 10.29
N GLN A 229 35.26 16.70 9.95
CA GLN A 229 36.02 15.47 9.67
C GLN A 229 36.33 15.25 8.18
N GLY A 230 36.23 16.31 7.37
CA GLY A 230 36.54 16.28 5.94
C GLY A 230 35.41 15.77 5.04
N GLY A 231 34.19 15.68 5.56
CA GLY A 231 32.99 15.42 4.77
C GLY A 231 32.58 16.64 3.93
N GLU A 232 31.98 16.42 2.78
CA GLU A 232 31.47 17.49 1.92
C GLU A 232 29.99 17.23 1.60
N PHE A 233 29.15 18.28 1.65
CA PHE A 233 27.72 18.16 1.40
C PHE A 233 27.22 19.30 0.50
N LEU A 234 26.87 18.96 -0.73
CA LEU A 234 26.27 19.87 -1.71
C LEU A 234 24.77 19.58 -1.83
N GLY A 235 23.95 20.63 -1.86
CA GLY A 235 22.49 20.50 -2.00
C GLY A 235 21.72 20.36 -0.68
N VAL A 236 22.26 20.87 0.42
CA VAL A 236 21.54 20.97 1.71
C VAL A 236 20.40 21.98 1.58
N VAL A 237 19.16 21.56 1.86
CA VAL A 237 17.95 22.36 1.56
C VAL A 237 17.38 23.14 2.75
N GLY A 238 17.88 22.89 3.96
CA GLY A 238 17.41 23.55 5.18
C GLY A 238 18.19 23.10 6.41
N GLU A 239 17.88 23.68 7.56
CA GLU A 239 18.52 23.40 8.84
C GLU A 239 17.48 23.04 9.90
N ILE A 240 17.81 22.08 10.77
CA ILE A 240 16.91 21.70 11.86
C ILE A 240 16.79 22.86 12.85
N ASP A 241 15.56 23.21 13.24
CA ASP A 241 15.32 24.18 14.32
C ASP A 241 15.48 23.50 15.68
N LEU A 242 16.70 23.53 16.22
CA LEU A 242 17.03 23.00 17.55
C LEU A 242 16.30 23.75 18.67
N GLY A 243 15.99 25.03 18.48
CA GLY A 243 15.28 25.84 19.48
C GLY A 243 13.84 25.38 19.64
N ALA A 244 13.13 25.20 18.52
CA ALA A 244 11.79 24.59 18.52
C ALA A 244 11.81 23.18 19.11
N ILE A 245 12.87 22.40 18.84
CA ILE A 245 13.02 21.07 19.44
C ILE A 245 13.12 21.19 20.97
N THR A 246 14.04 21.99 21.49
CA THR A 246 14.26 22.15 22.94
C THR A 246 13.02 22.71 23.66
N ARG A 247 12.24 23.58 23.01
CA ARG A 247 10.98 24.11 23.57
C ARG A 247 9.83 23.11 23.57
N GLY A 248 9.96 21.98 22.86
CA GLY A 248 8.86 21.05 22.63
C GLY A 248 7.82 21.58 21.65
N ASP A 249 8.18 22.60 20.85
CA ASP A 249 7.33 23.20 19.82
C ASP A 249 7.26 22.25 18.62
N GLY A 250 6.39 21.25 18.72
CA GLY A 250 6.03 20.37 17.62
C GLY A 250 5.80 18.93 18.07
N THR A 251 4.86 18.28 17.40
CA THR A 251 4.60 16.84 17.53
C THR A 251 5.60 16.06 16.65
N TYR A 252 6.89 16.27 16.86
CA TYR A 252 7.94 15.55 16.13
C TYR A 252 8.43 14.39 17.00
N ASP A 253 8.23 13.18 16.50
CA ASP A 253 8.44 11.94 17.24
C ASP A 253 9.94 11.61 17.27
N LEU A 254 10.75 12.37 18.04
CA LEU A 254 12.18 12.02 18.28
C LEU A 254 12.31 10.69 19.02
N ARG A 255 11.26 10.32 19.76
CA ARG A 255 11.02 8.95 20.18
C ARG A 255 10.09 8.33 19.18
N GLN A 256 10.50 7.29 18.47
CA GLN A 256 9.51 6.28 18.11
C GLN A 256 9.00 5.66 19.41
N ASN A 257 7.98 6.27 20.02
CA ASN A 257 7.39 5.71 21.22
C ASN A 257 6.90 4.30 20.82
N PRO A 258 7.40 3.22 21.46
CA PRO A 258 6.97 1.87 21.11
C PRO A 258 5.44 1.77 21.17
N PHE A 259 4.79 2.47 22.10
CA PHE A 259 3.34 2.57 22.16
C PHE A 259 2.71 3.13 20.87
N ASN A 260 3.24 4.23 20.32
CA ASN A 260 2.76 4.81 19.06
C ASN A 260 2.99 3.87 17.87
N ARG A 261 4.10 3.12 17.87
CA ARG A 261 4.37 2.10 16.85
C ARG A 261 3.33 0.98 16.90
N TRP A 262 3.06 0.42 18.06
CA TRP A 262 2.04 -0.63 18.25
C TRP A 262 0.64 -0.11 17.94
N LEU A 263 0.28 1.08 18.42
CA LEU A 263 -0.99 1.73 18.13
C LEU A 263 -1.19 1.90 16.62
N ARG A 264 -0.14 2.32 15.88
CA ARG A 264 -0.19 2.41 14.42
C ARG A 264 -0.40 1.04 13.78
N ILE A 265 0.30 -0.01 14.23
CA ILE A 265 0.10 -1.39 13.76
C ILE A 265 -1.34 -1.86 13.97
N CYS A 266 -1.89 -1.65 15.16
CA CYS A 266 -3.28 -1.96 15.46
C CYS A 266 -4.25 -1.16 14.59
N LEU A 267 -3.98 0.13 14.40
CA LEU A 267 -4.84 1.02 13.62
C LEU A 267 -4.93 0.57 12.17
N TRP A 268 -3.81 0.40 11.45
CA TRP A 268 -3.89 -0.04 10.06
C TRP A 268 -4.30 -1.52 9.95
N GLY A 269 -4.02 -2.35 10.95
CA GLY A 269 -4.57 -3.71 11.04
C GLY A 269 -6.10 -3.70 11.08
N PHE A 270 -6.70 -2.82 11.88
CA PHE A 270 -8.15 -2.64 11.98
C PHE A 270 -8.74 -2.04 10.69
N ILE A 271 -8.12 -1.00 10.14
CA ILE A 271 -8.50 -0.41 8.83
C ILE A 271 -8.42 -1.47 7.72
N GLY A 272 -7.49 -2.43 7.83
CA GLY A 272 -7.35 -3.56 6.92
C GLY A 272 -8.48 -4.60 7.00
N LEU A 273 -9.37 -4.55 7.99
CA LEU A 273 -10.54 -5.44 8.11
C LEU A 273 -11.75 -4.95 7.32
N VAL A 274 -11.74 -3.71 6.82
CA VAL A 274 -12.85 -3.14 6.02
C VAL A 274 -13.27 -4.05 4.85
N PRO A 275 -12.35 -4.66 4.06
CA PRO A 275 -12.73 -5.61 3.01
C PRO A 275 -13.52 -6.83 3.49
N LEU A 276 -13.15 -7.38 4.65
CA LEU A 276 -13.87 -8.49 5.28
C LEU A 276 -15.24 -8.04 5.80
N ALA A 277 -15.35 -6.81 6.31
CA ALA A 277 -16.63 -6.24 6.72
C ALA A 277 -17.56 -6.01 5.52
N ILE A 278 -17.05 -5.56 4.38
CA ILE A 278 -17.81 -5.41 3.13
C ILE A 278 -18.31 -6.78 2.66
N LEU A 279 -17.41 -7.77 2.58
CA LEU A 279 -17.73 -9.13 2.18
C LEU A 279 -18.79 -9.74 3.11
N GLY A 280 -18.59 -9.63 4.42
CA GLY A 280 -19.50 -10.12 5.45
C GLY A 280 -20.85 -9.42 5.42
N GLY A 281 -20.87 -8.11 5.26
CA GLY A 281 -22.11 -7.32 5.20
C GLY A 281 -22.94 -7.62 3.96
N MET A 282 -22.30 -7.82 2.81
CA MET A 282 -23.00 -8.11 1.55
C MET A 282 -23.48 -9.57 1.46
N SER A 283 -22.69 -10.52 1.96
CA SER A 283 -23.03 -11.95 1.93
C SER A 283 -23.78 -12.44 3.16
N LYS A 284 -23.81 -11.65 4.25
CA LYS A 284 -24.20 -12.08 5.61
C LYS A 284 -23.41 -13.29 6.10
N PHE A 285 -22.21 -13.52 5.54
CA PHE A 285 -21.44 -14.76 5.70
C PHE A 285 -22.25 -16.05 5.41
N ALA A 286 -23.28 -15.95 4.56
CA ALA A 286 -24.00 -17.13 4.09
C ALA A 286 -23.13 -17.92 3.12
N ALA A 287 -23.13 -19.24 3.24
CA ALA A 287 -22.36 -20.11 2.35
C ALA A 287 -22.94 -20.18 0.92
N GLY A 288 -24.24 -19.91 0.76
CA GLY A 288 -24.95 -20.15 -0.50
C GLY A 288 -24.86 -21.62 -0.92
N HIS A 289 -24.79 -21.85 -2.21
CA HIS A 289 -24.59 -23.14 -2.87
C HIS A 289 -23.13 -23.45 -3.21
N SER A 290 -22.18 -22.60 -2.79
CA SER A 290 -20.76 -22.85 -3.02
C SER A 290 -20.30 -24.20 -2.45
N THR A 291 -19.23 -24.74 -3.01
CA THR A 291 -18.56 -25.91 -2.47
C THR A 291 -17.66 -25.55 -1.28
N VAL A 292 -17.29 -26.55 -0.48
CA VAL A 292 -16.33 -26.38 0.61
C VAL A 292 -14.98 -25.88 0.07
N ALA A 293 -14.54 -26.40 -1.06
CA ALA A 293 -13.25 -26.04 -1.68
C ALA A 293 -13.23 -24.57 -2.12
N GLU A 294 -14.30 -24.10 -2.77
CA GLU A 294 -14.45 -22.70 -3.18
C GLU A 294 -14.34 -21.75 -1.98
N ARG A 295 -15.05 -22.05 -0.91
CA ARG A 295 -15.01 -21.27 0.34
C ARG A 295 -13.62 -21.31 0.99
N ALA A 296 -13.00 -22.48 1.05
CA ALA A 296 -11.69 -22.65 1.67
C ALA A 296 -10.61 -21.82 0.96
N TRP A 297 -10.54 -21.89 -0.38
CA TRP A 297 -9.55 -21.14 -1.15
C TRP A 297 -9.77 -19.64 -1.07
N ILE A 298 -11.01 -19.18 -1.26
CA ILE A 298 -11.33 -17.75 -1.26
C ILE A 298 -11.11 -17.14 0.12
N MET A 299 -11.60 -17.78 1.19
CA MET A 299 -11.44 -17.24 2.54
C MET A 299 -9.99 -17.31 3.00
N SER A 300 -9.26 -18.38 2.69
CA SER A 300 -7.82 -18.45 3.01
C SER A 300 -7.07 -17.32 2.31
N TRP A 301 -7.36 -17.05 1.04
CA TRP A 301 -6.72 -15.95 0.32
C TRP A 301 -6.98 -14.59 0.95
N ILE A 302 -8.25 -14.26 1.25
CA ILE A 302 -8.61 -12.95 1.82
C ILE A 302 -8.01 -12.78 3.22
N VAL A 303 -8.12 -13.80 4.09
CA VAL A 303 -7.60 -13.75 5.46
C VAL A 303 -6.08 -13.66 5.45
N VAL A 304 -5.39 -14.46 4.64
CA VAL A 304 -3.93 -14.39 4.49
C VAL A 304 -3.48 -13.04 3.92
N GLY A 305 -4.25 -12.49 2.96
CA GLY A 305 -4.06 -11.16 2.38
C GLY A 305 -4.02 -10.02 3.41
N TRP A 306 -4.75 -10.17 4.52
CA TRP A 306 -4.74 -9.26 5.66
C TRP A 306 -3.72 -9.65 6.74
N ALA A 307 -3.70 -10.93 7.13
CA ALA A 307 -2.94 -11.42 8.28
C ALA A 307 -1.43 -11.34 8.03
N ILE A 308 -0.95 -11.66 6.84
CA ILE A 308 0.49 -11.70 6.54
C ILE A 308 1.14 -10.32 6.72
N PRO A 309 0.64 -9.22 6.11
CA PRO A 309 1.18 -7.89 6.37
C PRO A 309 1.23 -7.53 7.87
N VAL A 310 0.16 -7.84 8.63
CA VAL A 310 0.08 -7.62 10.08
C VAL A 310 1.15 -8.41 10.83
N ILE A 311 1.20 -9.72 10.60
CA ILE A 311 2.18 -10.62 11.24
C ILE A 311 3.61 -10.17 10.93
N PHE A 312 3.91 -9.85 9.67
CA PHE A 312 5.24 -9.36 9.27
C PHE A 312 5.60 -8.07 10.00
N ALA A 313 4.68 -7.12 10.11
CA ALA A 313 4.94 -5.89 10.84
C ALA A 313 5.15 -6.11 12.34
N LEU A 314 4.39 -7.02 12.96
CA LEU A 314 4.57 -7.42 14.37
C LEU A 314 5.92 -8.10 14.59
N ILE A 315 6.31 -9.03 13.71
CA ILE A 315 7.61 -9.71 13.76
C ILE A 315 8.74 -8.71 13.61
N ILE A 316 8.69 -7.82 12.61
CA ILE A 316 9.72 -6.79 12.42
C ILE A 316 9.79 -5.86 13.65
N ALA A 317 8.65 -5.45 14.20
CA ALA A 317 8.61 -4.62 15.41
C ALA A 317 9.20 -5.32 16.63
N TYR A 318 8.95 -6.63 16.79
CA TYR A 318 9.50 -7.45 17.87
C TYR A 318 11.01 -7.68 17.69
N LEU A 319 11.44 -8.08 16.49
CA LEU A 319 12.85 -8.36 16.19
C LEU A 319 13.71 -7.09 16.25
N LYS A 320 13.16 -5.92 15.92
CA LYS A 320 13.87 -4.62 16.08
C LYS A 320 14.35 -4.36 17.51
N ASN A 321 13.71 -4.97 18.51
CA ASN A 321 14.11 -4.82 19.92
C ASN A 321 15.16 -5.87 20.35
N LYS A 322 15.64 -6.72 19.44
CA LYS A 322 16.64 -7.75 19.69
C LYS A 322 17.96 -7.43 18.98
N THR A 323 19.07 -7.54 19.68
CA THR A 323 20.43 -7.25 19.17
C THR A 323 21.02 -8.35 18.30
N LYS A 324 20.47 -9.58 18.33
CA LYS A 324 20.87 -10.68 17.45
C LYS A 324 19.63 -11.45 16.97
N VAL A 325 19.48 -11.56 15.65
CA VAL A 325 18.44 -12.37 15.00
C VAL A 325 19.11 -13.64 14.50
N GLY A 326 18.85 -14.77 15.15
CA GLY A 326 19.43 -16.06 14.78
C GLY A 326 18.75 -16.68 13.55
N ILE A 327 19.43 -17.59 12.86
CA ILE A 327 18.91 -18.25 11.64
C ILE A 327 17.57 -18.98 11.88
N TRP A 328 17.38 -19.49 13.10
CA TRP A 328 16.16 -20.14 13.58
C TRP A 328 14.93 -19.21 13.67
N THR A 329 15.15 -17.89 13.68
CA THR A 329 14.06 -16.90 13.62
C THR A 329 13.79 -16.42 12.19
N GLY A 330 14.80 -16.39 11.31
CA GLY A 330 14.65 -15.94 9.93
C GLY A 330 14.05 -17.00 9.00
N GLY A 331 14.51 -18.26 9.10
CA GLY A 331 14.09 -19.36 8.24
C GLY A 331 12.57 -19.62 8.25
N PRO A 332 11.94 -19.78 9.44
CA PRO A 332 10.49 -19.96 9.53
C PRO A 332 9.69 -18.78 8.99
N VAL A 333 10.18 -17.55 9.16
CA VAL A 333 9.50 -16.35 8.63
C VAL A 333 9.50 -16.34 7.10
N ILE A 334 10.63 -16.69 6.49
CA ILE A 334 10.74 -16.83 5.04
C ILE A 334 9.84 -17.97 4.54
N LEU A 335 9.81 -19.11 5.24
CA LEU A 335 8.94 -20.23 4.87
C LEU A 335 7.46 -19.83 4.96
N CYS A 336 7.02 -19.20 6.05
CA CYS A 336 5.65 -18.69 6.20
C CYS A 336 5.29 -17.71 5.08
N PHE A 337 6.23 -16.84 4.69
CA PHE A 337 6.05 -15.93 3.56
C PHE A 337 5.81 -16.70 2.26
N VAL A 338 6.68 -17.65 1.93
CA VAL A 338 6.58 -18.43 0.69
C VAL A 338 5.27 -19.23 0.65
N LEU A 339 4.91 -19.90 1.76
CA LEU A 339 3.68 -20.67 1.87
C LEU A 339 2.42 -19.80 1.74
N SER A 340 2.50 -18.51 2.09
CA SER A 340 1.37 -17.60 1.95
C SER A 340 0.97 -17.29 0.50
N PHE A 341 1.80 -17.63 -0.49
CA PHE A 341 1.42 -17.54 -1.91
C PHE A 341 0.49 -18.68 -2.35
N VAL A 342 0.43 -19.80 -1.62
CA VAL A 342 -0.42 -20.95 -2.00
C VAL A 342 -1.91 -20.55 -2.03
N PRO A 343 -2.46 -19.89 -0.99
CA PRO A 343 -3.82 -19.35 -1.04
C PRO A 343 -4.04 -18.33 -2.15
N VAL A 344 -3.04 -17.51 -2.49
CA VAL A 344 -3.14 -16.49 -3.56
C VAL A 344 -3.33 -17.16 -4.92
N ILE A 345 -2.47 -18.12 -5.24
CA ILE A 345 -2.54 -18.86 -6.51
C ILE A 345 -3.85 -19.65 -6.58
N GLY A 346 -4.19 -20.38 -5.51
CA GLY A 346 -5.45 -21.13 -5.43
C GLY A 346 -6.68 -20.23 -5.57
N GLY A 347 -6.68 -19.07 -4.92
CA GLY A 347 -7.73 -18.07 -5.01
C GLY A 347 -7.92 -17.56 -6.44
N PHE A 348 -6.84 -17.19 -7.13
CA PHE A 348 -6.93 -16.78 -8.53
C PHE A 348 -7.46 -17.89 -9.44
N VAL A 349 -7.02 -19.14 -9.27
CA VAL A 349 -7.51 -20.28 -10.05
C VAL A 349 -9.00 -20.51 -9.81
N VAL A 350 -9.44 -20.47 -8.55
CA VAL A 350 -10.86 -20.65 -8.17
C VAL A 350 -11.73 -19.53 -8.72
N VAL A 351 -11.27 -18.28 -8.66
CA VAL A 351 -11.96 -17.14 -9.30
C VAL A 351 -12.12 -17.37 -10.81
N GLY A 352 -11.06 -17.82 -11.50
CA GLY A 352 -11.11 -18.07 -12.93
C GLY A 352 -12.08 -19.21 -13.28
N ARG A 353 -12.12 -20.25 -12.45
CA ARG A 353 -13.11 -21.33 -12.57
C ARG A 353 -14.53 -20.82 -12.35
N MET A 354 -14.79 -20.07 -11.28
CA MET A 354 -16.11 -19.49 -11.03
C MET A 354 -16.54 -18.54 -12.15
N LEU A 355 -15.63 -17.75 -12.71
CA LEU A 355 -15.93 -16.88 -13.85
C LEU A 355 -16.30 -17.70 -15.09
N ARG A 356 -15.63 -18.84 -15.33
CA ARG A 356 -15.97 -19.79 -16.39
C ARG A 356 -17.37 -20.37 -16.20
N ASP A 357 -17.64 -20.86 -15.00
CA ASP A 357 -18.85 -21.63 -14.70
C ASP A 357 -20.08 -20.71 -14.58
N PHE A 358 -19.90 -19.49 -14.08
CA PHE A 358 -20.96 -18.50 -13.91
C PHE A 358 -21.23 -17.68 -15.18
N GLY A 359 -20.18 -17.34 -15.94
CA GLY A 359 -20.28 -16.52 -17.14
C GLY A 359 -20.39 -15.01 -16.90
N VAL A 360 -20.51 -14.27 -18.01
CA VAL A 360 -20.63 -12.81 -18.02
C VAL A 360 -22.11 -12.44 -18.14
N CYS A 361 -22.67 -11.97 -17.03
CA CYS A 361 -24.11 -11.74 -16.93
C CYS A 361 -24.52 -10.29 -17.20
N ARG A 362 -25.67 -10.14 -17.86
CA ARG A 362 -26.38 -8.87 -18.07
C ARG A 362 -27.85 -9.05 -17.68
N LEU A 363 -28.42 -8.02 -17.07
CA LEU A 363 -29.87 -7.96 -16.89
C LEU A 363 -30.52 -7.64 -18.23
N ILE A 364 -31.58 -8.37 -18.56
CA ILE A 364 -32.45 -8.14 -19.72
C ILE A 364 -33.81 -7.76 -19.17
N GLY A 365 -34.15 -6.47 -19.26
CA GLY A 365 -35.36 -5.91 -18.67
C GLY A 365 -35.27 -4.40 -18.55
#